data_AF-A0A9W7TUH2-F1
#
_entry.id   AF-A0A9W7TUH2-F1
#
_cell.length_a   1.000
_cell.length_b   1.000
_cell.length_c   1.000
_cell.angle_alpha   90.00
_cell.angle_beta   90.00
_cell.angle_gamma   90.00
#
_symmetry.space_group_name_H-M   'P 1'
#
loop_
_entity.id
_entity.type
_entity.pdbx_description
1 polymer ?
#
loop_
_entity_poly.entity_id
_entity_poly.type
_entity_poly.pdbx_seq_one_letter_code
_entity_poly.pdbx_strand_id
1 'polypeptide(L)'
;MEANVYQLSHFTAMTIFNGPRELMERQGLQTVDFNQYDGVISPVNTSRAHWTFVYLHAITNTIFMFDPLNDTNDMALATEARAKFEDYFEMRRTLYGKADWVDIKWKPGTIQHSMQTDSDSCGVFVMMIAKQVMEDFPNIPVSIPISSSENMMCHHRRTLAKEILQASVSKEEYCSLCGHQDGPQAQDQCIWIQCELCRRWYHVGCLEIEVPAEDQQWFCGLCL
;
A
#
# COMPACT_ATOMS: atom_id res chain seq x y z
N MET A 1 2.47 -17.03 20.46
CA MET A 1 1.70 -15.87 19.99
C MET A 1 2.30 -15.51 18.65
N GLU A 2 1.47 -15.40 17.60
CA GLU A 2 1.91 -14.89 16.31
C GLU A 2 2.16 -13.39 16.46
N ALA A 3 3.28 -12.91 15.92
CA ALA A 3 3.64 -11.51 16.01
C ALA A 3 2.83 -10.71 14.98
N ASN A 4 2.26 -9.58 15.37
CA ASN A 4 1.29 -8.83 14.55
C ASN A 4 1.84 -7.49 14.09
N VAL A 5 1.65 -7.15 12.82
CA VAL A 5 2.04 -5.84 12.27
C VAL A 5 0.81 -5.06 11.84
N TYR A 6 0.73 -3.80 12.26
CA TYR A 6 -0.29 -2.88 11.75
C TYR A 6 0.23 -2.14 10.51
N GLN A 7 -0.45 -2.30 9.38
CA GLN A 7 -0.17 -1.50 8.19
C GLN A 7 -0.90 -0.16 8.29
N LEU A 8 -0.15 0.92 8.47
CA LEU A 8 -0.70 2.27 8.44
C LEU A 8 -0.94 2.69 6.98
N SER A 9 -2.00 3.49 6.74
CA SER A 9 -2.22 4.03 5.41
C SER A 9 -1.14 5.06 5.07
N HIS A 10 -0.73 5.12 3.80
CA HIS A 10 0.24 6.11 3.35
C HIS A 10 -0.18 7.55 3.65
N PHE A 11 -1.49 7.82 3.62
CA PHE A 11 -2.05 9.13 3.89
C PHE A 11 -1.92 9.49 5.37
N THR A 12 -2.22 8.55 6.27
CA THR A 12 -2.05 8.75 7.71
C THR A 12 -0.58 8.97 8.05
N ALA A 13 0.33 8.14 7.52
CA ALA A 13 1.76 8.32 7.73
C ALA A 13 2.25 9.69 7.25
N MET A 14 1.90 10.07 6.01
CA MET A 14 2.23 11.38 5.46
C MET A 14 1.70 12.55 6.31
N THR A 15 0.51 12.39 6.90
CA THR A 15 -0.06 13.38 7.82
C THR A 15 0.71 13.46 9.15
N ILE A 16 1.22 12.34 9.69
CA ILE A 16 2.08 12.34 10.88
C ILE A 16 3.39 13.08 10.62
N PHE A 17 4.02 12.86 9.46
CA PHE A 17 5.28 13.52 9.12
C PHE A 17 5.11 15.01 8.80
N ASN A 18 4.19 15.32 7.89
CA ASN A 18 4.13 16.62 7.20
C ASN A 18 2.77 17.34 7.33
N GLY A 19 1.78 16.68 7.94
CA GLY A 19 0.44 17.23 8.06
C GLY A 19 0.35 18.34 9.10
N PRO A 20 -0.54 19.33 8.90
CA PRO A 20 -0.91 20.25 9.96
C PRO A 20 -1.59 19.46 11.10
N ARG A 21 -1.48 19.99 12.31
CA ARG A 21 -1.95 19.32 13.53
C ARG A 21 -3.42 18.89 13.43
N GLU A 22 -4.29 19.73 12.87
CA GLU A 22 -5.72 19.44 12.74
C GLU A 22 -5.99 18.24 11.82
N LEU A 23 -5.18 18.02 10.79
CA LEU A 23 -5.29 16.83 9.94
C LEU A 23 -4.75 15.59 10.65
N MET A 24 -3.67 15.72 11.41
CA MET A 24 -3.12 14.62 12.21
C MET A 24 -4.11 14.13 13.26
N GLU A 25 -4.81 15.05 13.93
CA GLU A 25 -5.87 14.72 14.90
C GLU A 25 -7.01 13.93 14.24
N ARG A 26 -7.47 14.34 13.04
CA ARG A 26 -8.47 13.58 12.28
C ARG A 26 -8.00 12.18 11.89
N GLN A 27 -6.68 11.94 11.87
CA GLN A 27 -6.05 10.66 11.60
C GLN A 27 -5.59 9.95 12.89
N GLY A 28 -6.24 10.23 14.02
CA GLY A 28 -5.92 9.64 15.33
C GLY A 28 -6.25 8.15 15.50
N LEU A 29 -6.94 7.52 14.54
CA LEU A 29 -7.31 6.08 14.55
C LEU A 29 -7.92 5.61 15.87
N GLN A 30 -9.06 6.19 16.27
CA GLN A 30 -9.70 6.01 17.58
C GLN A 30 -10.05 4.55 17.93
N THR A 31 -10.31 3.72 16.92
CA THR A 31 -10.66 2.30 17.10
C THR A 31 -9.45 1.39 17.19
N VAL A 32 -8.25 1.88 16.86
CA VAL A 32 -7.01 1.09 16.87
C VAL A 32 -6.36 1.17 18.25
N ASP A 33 -5.85 0.05 18.74
CA ASP A 33 -4.99 -0.05 19.92
C ASP A 33 -3.65 -0.65 19.49
N PHE A 34 -2.60 0.17 19.47
CA PHE A 34 -1.28 -0.24 19.01
C PHE A 34 -0.63 -1.28 19.93
N ASN A 35 -1.07 -1.42 21.19
CA ASN A 35 -0.57 -2.48 22.08
C ASN A 35 -0.94 -3.90 21.61
N GLN A 36 -1.84 -4.04 20.64
CA GLN A 36 -2.20 -5.32 20.01
C GLN A 36 -1.21 -5.75 18.91
N TYR A 37 -0.24 -4.89 18.60
CA TYR A 37 0.73 -5.11 17.53
C TYR A 37 2.15 -5.09 18.08
N ASP A 38 3.04 -5.74 17.36
CA ASP A 38 4.46 -5.84 17.61
C ASP A 38 5.27 -4.93 16.66
N GLY A 39 4.61 -4.36 15.65
CA GLY A 39 5.19 -3.38 14.75
C GLY A 39 4.16 -2.60 13.94
N VAL A 40 4.61 -1.51 13.34
CA VAL A 40 3.86 -0.71 12.36
C VAL A 40 4.71 -0.52 11.12
N ILE A 41 4.10 -0.64 9.94
CA ILE A 41 4.74 -0.30 8.66
C ILE A 41 3.90 0.71 7.88
N SER A 42 4.56 1.56 7.09
CA SER A 42 3.87 2.37 6.08
C SER A 42 4.80 2.85 4.97
N PRO A 43 4.35 2.85 3.71
CA PRO A 43 4.92 3.77 2.72
C PRO A 43 4.58 5.21 3.11
N VAL A 44 5.49 6.15 2.81
CA VAL A 44 5.34 7.58 3.04
C VAL A 44 5.62 8.29 1.72
N ASN A 45 4.67 9.09 1.24
CA ASN A 45 4.86 9.91 0.04
C ASN A 45 5.40 11.28 0.44
N THR A 46 6.66 11.56 0.14
CA THR A 46 7.31 12.84 0.34
C THR A 46 7.26 13.67 -0.95
N SER A 47 7.01 14.97 -0.83
CA SER A 47 7.07 15.92 -1.95
C SER A 47 6.20 15.55 -3.18
N ARG A 48 5.10 14.82 -2.97
CA ARG A 48 4.09 14.41 -3.97
C ARG A 48 4.54 13.42 -5.05
N ALA A 49 5.81 12.98 -5.06
CA ALA A 49 6.32 12.07 -6.09
C ALA A 49 7.37 11.08 -5.58
N HIS A 50 7.97 11.31 -4.40
CA HIS A 50 8.99 10.44 -3.85
C HIS A 50 8.39 9.53 -2.77
N TRP A 51 8.80 8.27 -2.76
CA TRP A 51 8.32 7.28 -1.80
C TRP A 51 9.44 6.81 -0.89
N THR A 52 9.21 6.96 0.41
CA THR A 52 10.03 6.38 1.48
C THR A 52 9.21 5.36 2.27
N PHE A 53 9.85 4.63 3.18
CA PHE A 53 9.19 3.61 4.00
C PHE A 53 9.53 3.80 5.47
N VAL A 54 8.51 3.73 6.33
CA VAL A 54 8.69 3.74 7.80
C VAL A 54 8.36 2.37 8.37
N TYR A 55 9.18 1.94 9.33
CA TYR A 55 8.99 0.71 10.07
C TYR A 55 9.26 0.94 11.56
N LEU A 56 8.24 0.79 12.39
CA LEU A 56 8.33 0.76 13.83
C LEU A 56 8.36 -0.70 14.28
N HIS A 57 9.40 -1.09 14.98
CA HIS A 57 9.55 -2.41 15.58
C HIS A 57 9.39 -2.29 17.10
N ALA A 58 8.17 -2.54 17.59
CA ALA A 58 7.82 -2.34 19.00
C ALA A 58 8.53 -3.35 19.93
N ILE A 59 8.88 -4.53 19.42
CA ILE A 59 9.61 -5.55 20.20
C ILE A 59 10.97 -5.02 20.67
N THR A 60 11.67 -4.25 19.85
CA THR A 60 12.98 -3.67 20.20
C THR A 60 12.93 -2.17 20.50
N ASN A 61 11.74 -1.56 20.44
CA ASN A 61 11.52 -0.13 20.51
C ASN A 61 12.37 0.65 19.49
N THR A 62 12.45 0.17 18.25
CA THR A 62 13.28 0.80 17.20
C THR A 62 12.41 1.32 16.05
N ILE A 63 12.74 2.50 15.54
CA ILE A 63 12.11 3.10 14.37
C ILE A 63 13.14 3.20 13.25
N PHE A 64 12.76 2.74 12.07
CA PHE A 64 13.56 2.78 10.85
C PHE A 64 12.85 3.63 9.81
N MET A 65 13.65 4.35 9.03
CA MET A 65 13.23 5.00 7.79
C MET A 65 14.13 4.52 6.68
N PHE A 66 13.55 4.32 5.50
CA PHE A 66 14.27 3.92 4.31
C PHE A 66 13.98 4.93 3.21
N ASP A 67 15.03 5.60 2.74
CA ASP A 67 14.97 6.45 1.56
C ASP A 67 15.69 5.79 0.38
N PRO A 68 14.96 5.24 -0.60
CA PRO A 68 15.59 4.65 -1.77
C PRO A 68 16.45 5.62 -2.61
N LEU A 69 16.20 6.94 -2.58
CA LEU A 69 17.08 7.94 -3.22
C LEU A 69 18.31 8.26 -2.35
N ASN A 70 18.20 8.05 -1.03
CA ASN A 70 19.16 8.50 -0.03
C ASN A 70 19.49 10.00 -0.19
N ASP A 71 18.47 10.82 -0.48
CA ASP A 71 18.60 12.28 -0.50
C ASP A 71 18.92 12.80 0.91
N THR A 72 18.35 12.12 1.91
CA THR A 72 18.64 12.33 3.33
C THR A 72 19.12 11.03 3.96
N ASN A 73 20.11 11.13 4.84
CA ASN A 73 20.62 9.98 5.58
C ASN A 73 19.51 9.30 6.40
N ASP A 74 19.37 7.97 6.27
CA ASP A 74 18.31 7.19 6.94
C ASP A 74 18.28 7.37 8.46
N MET A 75 19.43 7.53 9.14
CA MET A 75 19.46 7.75 10.59
C MET A 75 18.83 9.11 10.96
N ALA A 76 19.05 10.14 10.14
CA ALA A 76 18.41 11.44 10.34
C ALA A 76 16.90 11.35 10.13
N LEU A 77 16.46 10.64 9.08
CA LEU A 77 15.03 10.39 8.83
C LEU A 77 14.40 9.58 9.96
N ALA A 78 15.06 8.54 10.46
CA ALA A 78 14.58 7.73 11.58
C ALA A 78 14.50 8.54 12.88
N THR A 79 15.43 9.49 13.08
CA THR A 79 15.42 10.40 14.24
C THR A 79 14.23 11.36 14.17
N GLU A 80 13.92 11.88 12.98
CA GLU A 80 12.74 12.70 12.75
C GLU A 80 11.45 11.87 12.94
N ALA A 81 11.38 10.69 12.31
CA ALA A 81 10.24 9.79 12.44
C ALA A 81 9.94 9.47 13.91
N ARG A 82 10.97 9.23 14.71
CA ARG A 82 10.82 9.04 16.16
C ARG A 82 10.10 10.21 16.83
N ALA A 83 10.55 11.44 16.62
CA ALA A 83 9.91 12.61 17.21
C ALA A 83 8.45 12.75 16.75
N LYS A 84 8.19 12.56 15.45
CA LYS A 84 6.83 12.66 14.88
C LYS A 84 5.87 11.61 15.43
N PHE A 85 6.32 10.37 15.58
CA PHE A 85 5.50 9.30 16.15
C PHE A 85 5.29 9.46 17.66
N GLU A 86 6.30 9.92 18.41
CA GLU A 86 6.13 10.28 19.82
C GLU A 86 5.05 11.37 19.99
N ASP A 87 5.10 12.45 19.20
CA ASP A 87 4.08 13.49 19.18
C ASP A 87 2.69 12.93 18.81
N TYR A 88 2.63 12.00 17.86
CA TYR A 88 1.38 11.36 17.44
C TYR A 88 0.76 10.49 18.56
N PHE A 89 1.54 9.66 19.24
CA PHE A 89 1.05 8.86 20.36
C PHE A 89 0.64 9.75 21.55
N GLU A 90 1.39 10.81 21.83
CA GLU A 90 1.03 11.78 22.87
C GLU A 90 -0.29 12.51 22.56
N MET A 91 -0.48 12.91 21.30
CA MET A 91 -1.73 13.49 20.83
C MET A 91 -2.89 12.51 21.01
N ARG A 92 -2.71 11.23 20.64
CA ARG A 92 -3.74 10.20 20.84
C ARG A 92 -4.12 10.02 22.31
N ARG A 93 -3.15 10.08 23.22
CA ARG A 93 -3.38 10.06 24.67
C ARG A 93 -4.23 11.24 25.11
N THR A 94 -3.83 12.45 24.70
CA THR A 94 -4.46 13.70 25.11
C THR A 94 -5.90 13.82 24.60
N LEU A 95 -6.15 13.46 23.33
CA LEU A 95 -7.45 13.67 22.69
C LEU A 95 -8.42 12.49 22.83
N TYR A 96 -7.90 11.26 22.91
CA TYR A 96 -8.71 10.04 22.87
C TYR A 96 -8.51 9.12 24.08
N GLY A 97 -7.68 9.50 25.05
CA GLY A 97 -7.36 8.66 26.21
C GLY A 97 -6.59 7.39 25.85
N LYS A 98 -5.98 7.34 24.66
CA LYS A 98 -5.24 6.20 24.14
C LYS A 98 -3.76 6.29 24.52
N ALA A 99 -3.36 5.55 25.56
CA ALA A 99 -1.99 5.54 26.08
C ALA A 99 -1.09 4.46 25.41
N ASP A 100 -1.53 3.91 24.28
CA ASP A 100 -0.79 2.90 23.54
C ASP A 100 0.53 3.47 23.01
N TRP A 101 1.62 2.76 23.30
CA TRP A 101 2.99 3.09 22.88
C TRP A 101 3.55 4.47 23.30
N VAL A 102 2.86 5.22 24.16
CA VAL A 102 3.35 6.52 24.66
C VAL A 102 4.57 6.35 25.56
N ASP A 103 4.61 5.28 26.36
CA ASP A 103 5.71 5.01 27.29
C ASP A 103 6.86 4.22 26.64
N ILE A 104 6.73 3.87 25.35
CA ILE A 104 7.82 3.22 24.61
C ILE A 104 8.93 4.25 24.35
N LYS A 105 10.15 3.89 24.76
CA LYS A 105 11.35 4.67 24.49
C LYS A 105 11.91 4.30 23.13
N TRP A 106 11.31 4.86 22.08
CA TRP A 106 11.71 4.63 20.70
C TRP A 106 13.14 5.08 20.45
N LYS A 107 13.87 4.31 19.65
CA LYS A 107 15.25 4.58 19.23
C LYS A 107 15.32 4.62 17.71
N PRO A 108 16.01 5.59 17.10
CA PRO A 108 16.26 5.53 15.68
C PRO A 108 17.23 4.38 15.39
N GLY A 109 17.01 3.69 14.27
CA GLY A 109 17.87 2.64 13.76
C GLY A 109 18.05 2.74 12.25
N THR A 110 19.00 1.98 11.73
CA THR A 110 19.29 1.88 10.30
C THR A 110 19.42 0.42 9.90
N ILE A 111 18.96 0.08 8.70
CA ILE A 111 19.18 -1.22 8.07
C ILE A 111 19.84 -0.94 6.73
N GLN A 112 20.90 -1.69 6.41
CA GLN A 112 21.56 -1.56 5.12
C GLN A 112 20.62 -1.97 4.00
N HIS A 113 20.41 -1.12 3.00
CA HIS A 113 19.60 -1.45 1.83
C HIS A 113 20.21 -0.90 0.56
N SER A 114 19.85 -1.48 -0.58
CA SER A 114 20.25 -0.93 -1.88
C SER A 114 19.55 0.39 -2.16
N MET A 115 20.25 1.28 -2.85
CA MET A 115 19.73 2.57 -3.32
C MET A 115 19.23 2.42 -4.76
N GLN A 116 18.22 3.19 -5.14
CA GLN A 116 17.80 3.30 -6.52
C GLN A 116 18.78 4.17 -7.30
N THR A 117 18.80 4.01 -8.62
CA THR A 117 19.69 4.74 -9.53
C THR A 117 18.93 5.49 -10.63
N ASP A 118 17.59 5.43 -10.62
CA ASP A 118 16.69 6.11 -11.54
C ASP A 118 15.78 7.10 -10.79
N SER A 119 14.88 7.77 -11.52
CA SER A 119 13.97 8.78 -10.95
C SER A 119 12.55 8.29 -10.68
N ASP A 120 12.25 7.00 -10.88
CA ASP A 120 10.86 6.49 -10.86
C ASP A 120 10.67 5.14 -10.16
N SER A 121 11.74 4.53 -9.65
CA SER A 121 11.67 3.22 -9.00
C SER A 121 11.50 3.28 -7.48
N CYS A 122 11.48 4.46 -6.85
CA CYS A 122 11.31 4.61 -5.40
C CYS A 122 10.14 3.78 -4.84
N GLY A 123 8.99 3.80 -5.52
CA GLY A 123 7.83 2.99 -5.14
C GLY A 123 8.07 1.48 -5.24
N VAL A 124 8.84 1.02 -6.24
CA VAL A 124 9.23 -0.40 -6.37
C VAL A 124 10.15 -0.80 -5.22
N PHE A 125 11.15 0.04 -4.91
CA PHE A 125 12.05 -0.19 -3.79
C PHE A 125 11.29 -0.25 -2.45
N VAL A 126 10.37 0.69 -2.20
CA VAL A 126 9.53 0.68 -0.99
C VAL A 126 8.72 -0.63 -0.87
N MET A 127 8.14 -1.12 -1.97
CA MET A 127 7.40 -2.39 -1.96
C MET A 127 8.31 -3.59 -1.66
N MET A 128 9.51 -3.63 -2.25
CA MET A 128 10.48 -4.70 -2.02
C MET A 128 11.05 -4.68 -0.59
N ILE A 129 11.32 -3.50 -0.05
CA ILE A 129 11.73 -3.31 1.35
C ILE A 129 10.62 -3.79 2.28
N ALA A 130 9.37 -3.37 2.06
CA ALA A 130 8.24 -3.80 2.85
C ALA A 130 8.08 -5.33 2.82
N LYS A 131 8.23 -5.95 1.65
CA LYS A 131 8.19 -7.42 1.50
C LYS A 131 9.25 -8.10 2.36
N GLN A 132 10.52 -7.67 2.26
CA GLN A 132 11.60 -8.26 3.06
C GLN A 132 11.40 -8.06 4.57
N VAL A 133 10.98 -6.86 5.00
CA VAL A 133 10.68 -6.57 6.41
C VAL A 133 9.59 -7.50 6.94
N MET A 134 8.55 -7.75 6.15
CA MET A 134 7.45 -8.63 6.54
C MET A 134 7.83 -10.11 6.53
N GLU A 135 8.69 -10.55 5.59
CA GLU A 135 9.18 -11.93 5.52
C GLU A 135 10.09 -12.29 6.71
N ASP A 136 10.87 -11.33 7.22
CA ASP A 136 11.77 -11.54 8.35
C ASP A 136 11.12 -11.33 9.72
N PHE A 137 9.96 -10.64 9.78
CA PHE A 137 9.26 -10.32 11.02
C PHE A 137 8.93 -11.59 11.84
N PRO A 138 9.17 -11.63 13.17
CA PRO A 138 9.50 -10.54 14.09
C PRO A 138 11.00 -10.22 14.22
N ASN A 139 11.86 -10.75 13.35
CA ASN A 139 13.25 -10.36 13.32
C ASN A 139 13.43 -9.09 12.48
N ILE A 140 14.57 -8.42 12.70
CA ILE A 140 14.98 -7.26 11.91
C ILE A 140 15.92 -7.77 10.81
N PRO A 141 15.66 -7.48 9.52
CA PRO A 141 16.56 -7.83 8.44
C PRO A 141 17.97 -7.27 8.68
N VAL A 142 19.02 -8.04 8.39
CA VAL A 142 20.40 -7.56 8.48
C VAL A 142 20.71 -6.58 7.34
N SER A 143 20.24 -6.91 6.14
CA SER A 143 20.30 -6.06 4.96
C SER A 143 19.21 -6.40 3.95
N ILE A 144 18.90 -5.45 3.06
CA ILE A 144 17.87 -5.58 2.03
C ILE A 144 18.48 -5.27 0.66
N PRO A 145 19.11 -6.27 0.00
CA PRO A 145 19.71 -6.08 -1.31
C PRO A 145 18.62 -6.06 -2.41
N ILE A 146 18.61 -5.02 -3.23
CA ILE A 146 17.70 -4.85 -4.38
C ILE A 146 18.54 -4.42 -5.58
N SER A 147 18.46 -5.16 -6.69
CA SER A 147 19.17 -4.77 -7.91
C SER A 147 18.49 -3.57 -8.55
N SER A 148 19.19 -2.44 -8.67
CA SER A 148 18.69 -1.21 -9.30
C SER A 148 18.75 -1.23 -10.84
N SER A 149 19.11 -2.36 -11.46
CA SER A 149 19.20 -2.45 -12.92
C SER A 149 17.81 -2.35 -13.56
N GLU A 150 17.73 -1.71 -14.73
CA GLU A 150 16.47 -1.50 -15.47
C GLU A 150 15.72 -2.82 -15.72
N ASN A 151 16.43 -3.87 -16.12
CA ASN A 151 15.85 -5.20 -16.33
C ASN A 151 15.22 -5.77 -15.04
N MET A 152 15.87 -5.56 -13.90
CA MET A 152 15.34 -6.01 -12.61
C MET A 152 14.17 -5.14 -12.14
N MET A 153 14.20 -3.83 -12.38
CA MET A 153 13.05 -2.96 -12.09
C MET A 153 11.82 -3.33 -12.94
N CYS A 154 12.01 -3.59 -14.24
CA CYS A 154 10.96 -4.10 -15.11
C CYS A 154 10.42 -5.47 -14.62
N HIS A 155 11.32 -6.36 -14.21
CA HIS A 155 10.95 -7.65 -13.63
C HIS A 155 10.12 -7.49 -12.35
N HIS A 156 10.57 -6.67 -11.39
CA HIS A 156 9.85 -6.43 -10.14
C HIS A 156 8.47 -5.83 -10.37
N ARG A 157 8.34 -4.83 -11.25
CA ARG A 157 7.04 -4.24 -11.61
C ARG A 157 6.08 -5.29 -12.18
N ARG A 158 6.56 -6.16 -13.10
CA ARG A 158 5.76 -7.25 -13.68
C ARG A 158 5.35 -8.28 -12.63
N THR A 159 6.28 -8.68 -11.76
CA THR A 159 6.02 -9.65 -10.69
C THR A 159 4.99 -9.12 -9.70
N LEU A 160 5.15 -7.89 -9.21
CA LEU A 160 4.18 -7.24 -8.32
C LEU A 160 2.80 -7.14 -8.97
N ALA A 161 2.72 -6.71 -10.22
CA ALA A 161 1.45 -6.65 -10.95
C ALA A 161 0.79 -8.04 -11.05
N LYS A 162 1.56 -9.08 -11.35
CA LYS A 162 1.07 -10.46 -11.43
C LYS A 162 0.58 -10.96 -10.07
N GLU A 163 1.36 -10.75 -9.00
CA GLU A 163 0.97 -11.16 -7.64
C GLU A 163 -0.33 -10.49 -7.21
N ILE A 164 -0.48 -9.18 -7.45
CA ILE A 164 -1.72 -8.43 -7.16
C ILE A 164 -2.90 -9.01 -7.95
N LEU A 165 -2.73 -9.28 -9.25
CA LEU A 165 -3.79 -9.85 -10.09
C LEU A 165 -4.19 -11.25 -9.64
N GLN A 166 -3.23 -12.08 -9.22
CA GLN A 166 -3.48 -13.44 -8.74
C GLN A 166 -4.16 -13.46 -7.37
N ALA A 167 -3.88 -12.48 -6.51
CA ALA A 167 -4.55 -12.32 -5.22
C ALA A 167 -5.90 -11.61 -5.31
N SER A 168 -6.22 -11.02 -6.48
CA SER A 168 -7.48 -10.32 -6.69
C SER A 168 -8.64 -11.31 -6.81
N VAL A 169 -9.81 -10.90 -6.30
CA VAL A 169 -11.05 -11.64 -6.51
C VAL A 169 -11.44 -11.62 -7.99
N SER A 170 -12.01 -12.72 -8.48
CA SER A 170 -12.58 -12.74 -9.83
C SER A 170 -13.64 -11.65 -9.96
N LYS A 171 -13.60 -10.93 -11.09
CA LYS A 171 -14.61 -9.94 -11.46
C LYS A 171 -15.55 -10.45 -12.55
N GLU A 172 -15.54 -11.75 -12.83
CA GLU A 172 -16.36 -12.34 -13.89
C GLU A 172 -17.87 -12.16 -13.63
N GLU A 173 -18.26 -12.05 -12.36
CA GLU A 173 -19.65 -11.77 -11.96
C GLU A 173 -20.05 -10.30 -12.08
N TYR A 174 -19.12 -9.40 -12.42
CA TYR A 174 -19.35 -7.97 -12.46
C TYR A 174 -19.16 -7.43 -13.88
N CYS A 175 -20.06 -6.53 -14.28
CA CYS A 175 -19.93 -5.85 -15.56
C CYS A 175 -18.67 -4.98 -15.55
N SER A 176 -17.82 -5.15 -16.55
CA SER A 176 -16.53 -4.46 -16.68
C SER A 176 -16.66 -2.98 -17.04
N LEU A 177 -17.89 -2.49 -17.27
CA LEU A 177 -18.19 -1.07 -17.51
C LEU A 177 -18.81 -0.39 -16.29
N CYS A 178 -19.87 -0.96 -15.70
CA CYS A 178 -20.57 -0.34 -14.57
C CYS A 178 -20.13 -0.85 -13.19
N GLY A 179 -19.43 -1.99 -13.11
CA GLY A 179 -18.97 -2.59 -11.85
C GLY A 179 -20.06 -3.26 -11.00
N HIS A 180 -21.27 -3.47 -11.54
CA HIS A 180 -22.39 -4.10 -10.83
C HIS A 180 -22.68 -5.49 -11.39
N GLN A 181 -23.25 -6.37 -10.56
CA GLN A 181 -23.79 -7.66 -11.00
C GLN A 181 -25.12 -7.44 -11.72
N ASP A 182 -26.02 -6.66 -11.12
CA ASP A 182 -27.27 -6.27 -11.75
C ASP A 182 -27.03 -5.14 -12.77
N GLY A 183 -27.62 -5.29 -13.96
CA GLY A 183 -27.62 -4.24 -14.97
C GLY A 183 -28.65 -3.14 -14.68
N PRO A 184 -28.68 -2.07 -15.50
CA PRO A 184 -29.69 -1.00 -15.37
C PRO A 184 -31.13 -1.46 -15.65
N GLN A 185 -31.32 -2.70 -16.10
CA GLN A 185 -32.62 -3.31 -16.40
C GLN A 185 -33.06 -4.22 -15.25
N ALA A 186 -34.36 -4.52 -15.13
CA ALA A 186 -34.86 -5.48 -14.14
C ALA A 186 -34.11 -6.83 -14.29
N GLN A 187 -33.90 -7.54 -13.18
CA GLN A 187 -33.06 -8.76 -13.13
C GLN A 187 -33.38 -9.79 -14.22
N ASP A 188 -34.64 -9.93 -14.63
CA ASP A 188 -35.09 -10.88 -15.66
C ASP A 188 -34.76 -10.47 -17.11
N GLN A 189 -34.18 -9.28 -17.34
CA GLN A 189 -33.84 -8.75 -18.66
C GLN A 189 -32.35 -8.43 -18.82
N CYS A 190 -31.53 -8.72 -17.80
CA CYS A 190 -30.12 -8.37 -17.83
C CYS A 190 -29.32 -9.31 -18.74
N ILE A 191 -29.13 -8.91 -20.00
CA ILE A 191 -28.35 -9.66 -20.99
C ILE A 191 -26.86 -9.35 -20.83
N TRP A 192 -26.06 -10.41 -20.73
CA TRP A 192 -24.62 -10.36 -20.62
C TRP A 192 -23.95 -10.75 -21.92
N ILE A 193 -22.79 -10.14 -22.18
CA ILE A 193 -21.93 -10.49 -23.31
C ILE A 193 -20.46 -10.52 -22.87
N GLN A 194 -19.71 -11.50 -23.37
CA GLN A 194 -18.29 -11.67 -23.10
C GLN A 194 -17.45 -11.25 -24.32
N CYS A 195 -16.38 -10.49 -24.08
CA CYS A 195 -15.38 -10.23 -25.12
C CYS A 195 -14.56 -11.49 -25.39
N GLU A 196 -14.48 -11.92 -26.65
CA GLU A 196 -13.73 -13.13 -27.02
C GLU A 196 -12.21 -13.00 -26.79
N LEU A 197 -11.67 -11.77 -26.84
CA LEU A 197 -10.24 -11.54 -26.65
C LEU A 197 -9.83 -11.47 -25.17
N CYS A 198 -10.42 -10.54 -24.41
CA CYS A 198 -10.02 -10.32 -23.01
C CYS A 198 -10.86 -11.07 -21.98
N ARG A 199 -11.88 -11.81 -22.41
CA ARG A 199 -12.81 -12.60 -21.56
C ARG A 199 -13.59 -11.80 -20.53
N ARG A 200 -13.57 -10.47 -20.62
CA ARG A 200 -14.34 -9.58 -19.75
C ARG A 200 -15.82 -9.61 -20.11
N TRP A 201 -16.65 -9.57 -19.08
CA TRP A 201 -18.11 -9.56 -19.16
C TRP A 201 -18.68 -8.15 -19.05
N TYR A 202 -19.74 -7.89 -19.80
CA TYR A 202 -20.43 -6.61 -19.86
C TYR A 202 -21.94 -6.83 -19.92
N HIS A 203 -22.72 -5.89 -19.37
CA HIS A 203 -24.14 -5.82 -19.69
C HIS A 203 -24.30 -5.21 -21.08
N VAL A 204 -25.09 -5.85 -21.94
CA VAL A 204 -25.43 -5.31 -23.28
C VAL A 204 -26.05 -3.93 -23.14
N GLY A 205 -26.94 -3.74 -22.17
CA GLY A 205 -27.57 -2.45 -21.89
C GLY A 205 -26.60 -1.35 -21.45
N CYS A 206 -25.47 -1.69 -20.81
CA CYS A 206 -24.44 -0.69 -20.46
C CYS A 206 -23.61 -0.26 -21.67
N LEU A 207 -23.53 -1.12 -22.69
CA LEU A 207 -22.78 -0.84 -23.93
C LEU A 207 -23.62 -0.07 -24.96
N GLU A 208 -24.94 0.04 -24.73
CA GLU A 208 -25.90 0.64 -25.66
C GLU A 208 -25.84 0.02 -27.07
N ILE A 209 -25.58 -1.29 -27.14
CA ILE A 209 -25.56 -2.06 -28.39
C ILE A 209 -26.79 -2.95 -28.49
N GLU A 210 -27.12 -3.34 -29.72
CA GLU A 210 -28.04 -4.44 -29.96
C GLU A 210 -27.36 -5.77 -29.58
N VAL A 211 -28.16 -6.72 -29.08
CA VAL A 211 -27.69 -8.07 -28.76
C VAL A 211 -27.19 -8.72 -30.07
N PRO A 212 -25.90 -9.08 -30.17
CA PRO A 212 -25.38 -9.75 -31.36
C PRO A 212 -26.01 -11.13 -31.55
N ALA A 213 -25.97 -11.65 -32.78
CA ALA A 213 -26.39 -13.04 -33.05
C ALA A 213 -25.54 -14.04 -32.24
N GLU A 214 -26.11 -15.19 -31.85
CA GLU A 214 -25.45 -16.18 -30.98
C GLU A 214 -24.10 -16.70 -31.53
N ASP A 215 -23.91 -16.69 -32.85
CA ASP A 215 -22.71 -17.15 -33.55
C ASP A 215 -21.71 -16.03 -33.87
N GLN A 216 -22.06 -14.79 -33.56
CA GLN A 216 -21.22 -13.64 -33.86
C GLN A 216 -20.20 -13.40 -32.74
N GLN A 217 -18.91 -13.45 -33.08
CA GLN A 217 -17.85 -13.03 -32.18
C GLN A 217 -17.99 -11.54 -31.85
N TRP A 218 -17.89 -11.21 -30.57
CA TRP A 218 -17.91 -9.84 -30.09
C TRP A 218 -16.60 -9.46 -29.40
N PHE A 219 -16.12 -8.26 -29.72
CA PHE A 219 -14.92 -7.66 -29.14
C PHE A 219 -15.29 -6.33 -28.49
N CYS A 220 -14.90 -6.14 -27.23
CA CYS A 220 -15.15 -4.87 -26.54
C CYS A 220 -14.27 -3.74 -27.09
N GLY A 221 -14.68 -2.49 -26.89
CA GLY A 221 -13.92 -1.31 -27.34
C GLY A 221 -12.53 -1.13 -26.72
N LEU A 222 -12.14 -1.94 -25.73
CA LEU A 222 -10.77 -1.98 -25.21
C LEU A 222 -9.86 -2.96 -25.96
N CYS A 223 -10.45 -3.82 -26.80
CA CYS A 223 -9.78 -4.87 -27.55
C CYS A 223 -9.82 -4.64 -29.07
N LEU A 224 -10.60 -3.64 -29.52
CA LEU A 224 -10.57 -3.09 -30.88
C LEU A 224 -9.43 -2.06 -30.99
#